data_AF-A0A945K6C9-F1
#
_entry.id   AF-A0A945K6C9-F1
#
_cell.length_a   1.000
_cell.length_b   1.000
_cell.length_c   1.000
_cell.angle_alpha   90.00
_cell.angle_beta   90.00
_cell.angle_gamma   90.00
#
_symmetry.space_group_name_H-M   'P 1'
#
loop_
_entity.id
_entity.type
_entity.pdbx_description
1 polymer ?
#
loop_
_entity_poly.entity_id
_entity_poly.type
_entity_poly.pdbx_seq_one_letter_code
_entity_poly.pdbx_strand_id
1 'polypeptide(L)'
;MKIITLFLLTITLSGCNLFSDSYQQESRKIINYLLADMPLPDNADIQKQPTVILGTGTGIAGRIVLLSPVSPASNLIYYSDATLGTGWTLVSSTVAEEIVLTYTKDGRYATIEIQKTNGPSWFGGESDSQIIISVVHPSAIQEQNPYLALKEIDDRDNLVVLSD
;
A
#
# COMPACT_ATOMS: atom_id res chain seq x y z
N MET A 1 51.29 -0.44 16.16
CA MET A 1 50.49 -0.73 14.94
C MET A 1 49.11 -1.38 15.20
N LYS A 2 48.86 -2.10 16.31
CA LYS A 2 47.55 -2.72 16.62
C LYS A 2 46.43 -1.75 17.04
N ILE A 3 46.76 -0.60 17.66
CA ILE A 3 45.75 0.37 18.13
C ILE A 3 45.20 1.23 16.98
N ILE A 4 46.03 1.51 15.97
CA ILE A 4 45.63 2.29 14.78
C ILE A 4 44.65 1.49 13.91
N THR A 5 44.82 0.18 13.82
CA THR A 5 43.89 -0.72 13.12
C THR A 5 42.55 -0.86 13.82
N LEU A 6 42.51 -0.75 15.15
CA LEU A 6 41.27 -0.81 15.92
C LEU A 6 40.42 0.46 15.79
N PHE A 7 41.06 1.63 15.70
CA PHE A 7 40.37 2.92 15.53
C PHE A 7 39.83 3.13 14.10
N LEU A 8 40.49 2.54 13.10
CA LEU A 8 40.04 2.62 11.70
C LEU A 8 38.80 1.73 11.45
N LEU A 9 38.63 0.65 12.22
CA LEU A 9 37.48 -0.26 12.13
C LEU A 9 36.20 0.32 12.74
N THR A 10 36.31 1.23 13.72
CA THR A 10 35.15 1.86 14.36
C THR A 10 34.53 2.98 13.52
N ILE A 11 35.26 3.55 12.57
CA ILE A 11 34.76 4.65 11.72
C ILE A 11 33.89 4.11 10.57
N THR A 12 34.11 2.86 10.13
CA THR A 12 33.34 2.27 9.02
C THR A 12 31.97 1.71 9.42
N LEU A 13 31.67 1.59 10.72
CA LEU A 13 30.35 1.14 11.21
C LEU A 13 29.35 2.28 11.48
N SER A 14 29.77 3.55 11.44
CA SER A 14 28.89 4.69 11.64
C SER A 14 28.18 5.10 10.35
N GLY A 15 27.56 4.13 9.67
CA GLY A 15 26.69 4.33 8.52
C GLY A 15 25.22 4.11 8.88
N CYS A 16 24.72 4.75 9.95
CA CYS A 16 23.32 4.61 10.35
C CYS A 16 22.41 5.57 9.55
N ASN A 17 21.64 4.99 8.63
CA ASN A 17 20.35 5.40 8.04
C ASN A 17 19.77 6.81 8.39
N LEU A 18 20.42 7.90 7.99
CA LEU A 18 19.90 9.27 8.18
C LEU A 18 18.87 9.72 7.11
N PHE A 19 18.57 8.88 6.10
CA PHE A 19 17.81 9.28 4.90
C PHE A 19 16.34 8.81 4.85
N SER A 20 15.87 8.01 5.81
CA SER A 20 14.49 7.50 5.80
C SER A 20 13.50 8.35 6.61
N ASP A 21 13.97 9.07 7.64
CA ASP A 21 13.10 9.61 8.68
C ASP A 21 12.21 10.78 8.20
N SER A 22 12.79 11.72 7.43
CA SER A 22 12.05 12.87 6.89
C SER A 22 10.97 12.46 5.89
N TYR A 23 11.28 11.49 5.02
CA TYR A 23 10.33 10.97 4.03
C TYR A 23 9.12 10.29 4.70
N GLN A 24 9.35 9.47 5.72
CA GLN A 24 8.28 8.77 6.43
C GLN A 24 7.33 9.74 7.13
N GLN A 25 7.85 10.80 7.76
CA GLN A 25 7.02 11.78 8.47
C GLN A 25 6.17 12.65 7.52
N GLU A 26 6.74 13.13 6.42
CA GLU A 26 6.01 13.97 5.47
C GLU A 26 4.98 13.16 4.68
N SER A 27 5.33 11.94 4.28
CA SER A 27 4.43 11.06 3.51
C SER A 27 3.21 10.63 4.33
N ARG A 28 3.37 10.33 5.64
CA ARG A 28 2.25 9.98 6.53
C ARG A 28 1.16 11.05 6.58
N LYS A 29 1.55 12.33 6.61
CA LYS A 29 0.59 13.45 6.65
C LYS A 29 -0.26 13.50 5.38
N ILE A 30 0.38 13.34 4.23
CA ILE A 30 -0.28 13.36 2.92
C ILE A 30 -1.16 12.11 2.76
N ILE A 31 -0.67 10.95 3.17
CA ILE A 31 -1.38 9.68 3.09
C ILE A 31 -2.62 9.67 3.99
N ASN A 32 -2.53 10.17 5.22
CA ASN A 32 -3.69 10.25 6.12
C ASN A 32 -4.82 11.10 5.52
N TYR A 33 -4.46 12.21 4.88
CA TYR A 33 -5.43 13.05 4.17
C TYR A 33 -6.14 12.29 3.03
N LEU A 34 -5.41 11.43 2.31
CA LEU A 34 -5.95 10.70 1.15
C LEU A 34 -6.70 9.43 1.52
N LEU A 35 -6.30 8.76 2.60
CA LEU A 35 -6.91 7.53 3.07
C LEU A 35 -8.05 7.75 4.07
N ALA A 36 -8.59 8.96 4.16
CA ALA A 36 -9.80 9.26 4.93
C ALA A 36 -9.77 8.69 6.37
N ASP A 37 -8.68 8.96 7.08
CA ASP A 37 -8.47 8.59 8.48
C ASP A 37 -8.33 7.08 8.74
N MET A 38 -7.87 6.30 7.74
CA MET A 38 -7.48 4.91 7.98
C MET A 38 -6.29 4.83 8.95
N PRO A 39 -6.34 3.98 9.98
CA PRO A 39 -5.25 3.83 10.93
C PRO A 39 -4.02 3.22 10.23
N LEU A 40 -2.84 3.76 10.54
CA LEU A 40 -1.56 3.26 10.05
C LEU A 40 -0.75 2.74 11.24
N PRO A 41 -0.14 1.54 11.15
CA PRO A 41 0.75 1.06 12.19
C PRO A 41 1.97 1.99 12.34
N ASP A 42 2.33 2.31 13.58
CA ASP A 42 3.43 3.23 13.90
C ASP A 42 4.79 2.67 13.45
N ASN A 43 4.93 1.34 13.48
CA ASN A 43 6.14 0.61 13.14
C ASN A 43 6.21 0.15 11.68
N ALA A 44 5.21 0.45 10.85
CA ALA A 44 5.22 0.05 9.44
C ALA A 44 5.94 1.07 8.55
N ASP A 45 6.81 0.62 7.65
CA ASP A 45 7.57 1.46 6.72
C ASP A 45 6.80 1.66 5.40
N ILE A 46 6.58 2.92 5.00
CA ILE A 46 5.87 3.26 3.76
C ILE A 46 6.82 3.07 2.57
N GLN A 47 6.42 2.22 1.62
CA GLN A 47 7.20 2.00 0.40
C GLN A 47 7.01 3.16 -0.60
N LYS A 48 8.13 3.73 -1.06
CA LYS A 48 8.15 4.82 -2.07
C LYS A 48 7.49 4.42 -3.39
N GLN A 49 7.68 3.18 -3.79
CA GLN A 49 7.12 2.57 -4.99
C GLN A 49 6.65 1.17 -4.57
N PRO A 50 5.40 0.75 -4.85
CA PRO A 50 4.40 1.33 -5.74
C PRO A 50 3.25 2.09 -5.02
N THR A 51 3.55 2.98 -4.06
CA THR A 51 2.51 3.81 -3.42
C THR A 51 2.00 4.87 -4.39
N VAL A 52 0.71 4.81 -4.75
CA VAL A 52 0.05 5.74 -5.68
C VAL A 52 -0.90 6.63 -4.90
N ILE A 53 -0.59 7.92 -4.89
CA ILE A 53 -1.21 8.92 -4.01
C ILE A 53 -2.33 9.71 -4.71
N LEU A 54 -2.41 9.70 -6.04
CA LEU A 54 -3.47 10.36 -6.81
C LEU A 54 -3.76 9.53 -8.07
N GLY A 55 -4.96 8.95 -8.17
CA GLY A 55 -5.40 8.22 -9.36
C GLY A 55 -6.15 9.12 -10.34
N THR A 56 -5.65 9.27 -11.57
CA THR A 56 -6.49 9.54 -12.74
C THR A 56 -6.68 8.23 -13.49
N GLY A 57 -7.78 7.55 -13.18
CA GLY A 57 -8.20 6.32 -13.85
C GLY A 57 -8.04 5.02 -13.04
N THR A 58 -9.09 4.18 -13.08
CA THR A 58 -9.39 2.94 -12.29
C THR A 58 -10.12 3.12 -10.96
N GLY A 59 -10.57 4.33 -10.62
CA GLY A 59 -11.50 4.57 -9.48
C GLY A 59 -10.86 4.57 -8.09
N ILE A 60 -9.57 4.27 -7.97
CA ILE A 60 -8.86 4.27 -6.67
C ILE A 60 -8.47 5.70 -6.30
N ALA A 61 -9.01 6.18 -5.17
CA ALA A 61 -8.70 7.48 -4.57
C ALA A 61 -7.30 7.52 -3.95
N GLY A 62 -6.79 6.37 -3.48
CA GLY A 62 -5.41 6.20 -3.05
C GLY A 62 -5.06 4.74 -2.78
N ARG A 63 -3.81 4.35 -3.06
CA ARG A 63 -3.26 3.02 -2.75
C ARG A 63 -1.88 3.17 -2.13
N ILE A 64 -1.68 2.60 -0.95
CA ILE A 64 -0.38 2.58 -0.28
C ILE A 64 0.10 1.16 -0.06
N VAL A 65 1.42 0.99 -0.02
CA VAL A 65 2.08 -0.26 0.35
C VAL A 65 2.96 -0.01 1.56
N LEU A 66 2.77 -0.83 2.59
CA LEU A 66 3.45 -0.77 3.88
C LEU A 66 4.20 -2.08 4.11
N LEU A 67 5.39 -1.99 4.71
CA LEU A 67 6.08 -3.14 5.31
C LEU A 67 5.96 -3.07 6.82
N SER A 68 5.32 -4.07 7.41
CA SER A 68 5.10 -4.17 8.85
C SER A 68 5.99 -5.26 9.43
N PRO A 69 6.74 -5.00 10.51
CA PRO A 69 7.62 -5.99 11.14
C PRO A 69 6.87 -6.99 12.04
N VAL A 70 5.54 -7.06 11.92
CA VAL A 70 4.68 -7.96 12.70
C VAL A 70 3.89 -8.88 11.78
N SER A 71 3.37 -9.97 12.34
CA SER A 71 2.71 -11.05 11.61
C SER A 71 1.38 -10.62 10.96
N PRO A 72 0.92 -11.33 9.90
CA PRO A 72 -0.37 -11.05 9.29
C PRO A 72 -1.53 -11.15 10.30
N ALA A 73 -1.44 -12.10 11.24
CA ALA A 73 -2.43 -12.27 12.30
C ALA A 73 -2.44 -11.09 13.29
N SER A 74 -1.25 -10.59 13.68
CA SER A 74 -1.13 -9.40 14.53
C SER A 74 -1.72 -8.16 13.86
N ASN A 75 -1.42 -7.97 12.56
CA ASN A 75 -2.00 -6.86 11.78
C ASN A 75 -3.52 -7.00 11.60
N LEU A 76 -4.05 -8.22 11.41
CA LEU A 76 -5.49 -8.47 11.34
C LEU A 76 -6.21 -8.00 12.61
N ILE A 77 -5.68 -8.34 13.79
CA ILE A 77 -6.25 -7.92 15.08
C ILE A 77 -6.22 -6.39 15.17
N TYR A 78 -5.07 -5.78 14.86
CA TYR A 78 -4.94 -4.32 14.86
C TYR A 78 -5.99 -3.63 13.98
N TYR A 79 -6.15 -4.06 12.72
CA TYR A 79 -7.13 -3.44 11.82
C TYR A 79 -8.57 -3.74 12.20
N SER A 80 -8.84 -4.90 12.83
CA SER A 80 -10.18 -5.21 13.33
C SER A 80 -10.61 -4.25 14.44
N ASP A 81 -9.69 -3.82 15.30
CA ASP A 81 -10.00 -2.92 16.42
C ASP A 81 -9.87 -1.43 16.02
N ALA A 82 -8.73 -1.06 15.44
CA ALA A 82 -8.39 0.35 15.18
C ALA A 82 -9.27 0.97 14.09
N THR A 83 -9.65 0.21 13.05
CA THR A 83 -10.44 0.74 11.94
C THR A 83 -11.90 0.97 12.33
N LEU A 84 -12.47 0.11 13.19
CA LEU A 84 -13.81 0.34 13.74
C LEU A 84 -13.87 1.62 14.59
N GLY A 85 -12.79 1.93 15.32
CA GLY A 85 -12.66 3.13 16.13
C GLY A 85 -12.70 4.46 15.36
N THR A 86 -12.51 4.45 14.03
CA THR A 86 -12.50 5.65 13.17
C THR A 86 -13.79 5.80 12.34
N GLY A 87 -14.84 5.04 12.66
CA GLY A 87 -16.16 5.12 12.03
C GLY A 87 -16.31 4.31 10.74
N TRP A 88 -15.32 3.50 10.38
CA TRP A 88 -15.45 2.53 9.30
C TRP A 88 -16.22 1.30 9.76
N THR A 89 -17.01 0.71 8.86
CA THR A 89 -17.77 -0.51 9.12
C THR A 89 -17.23 -1.66 8.28
N LEU A 90 -16.96 -2.82 8.90
CA LEU A 90 -16.49 -4.01 8.20
C LEU A 90 -17.62 -4.58 7.31
N VAL A 91 -17.33 -4.73 6.02
CA VAL A 91 -18.23 -5.30 5.01
C VAL A 91 -17.91 -6.78 4.77
N SER A 92 -16.62 -7.11 4.68
CA SER A 92 -16.16 -8.48 4.40
C SER A 92 -14.77 -8.72 5.00
N SER A 93 -14.53 -9.96 5.42
CA SER A 93 -13.22 -10.43 5.89
C SER A 93 -12.96 -11.82 5.33
N THR A 94 -11.83 -11.98 4.65
CA THR A 94 -11.30 -13.26 4.19
C THR A 94 -9.97 -13.52 4.88
N VAL A 95 -9.81 -14.69 5.49
CA VAL A 95 -8.58 -15.09 6.19
C VAL A 95 -8.07 -16.38 5.55
N ALA A 96 -7.07 -16.27 4.69
CA ALA A 96 -6.39 -17.39 4.04
C ALA A 96 -4.86 -17.19 4.13
N GLU A 97 -4.12 -17.58 3.09
CA GLU A 97 -2.70 -17.22 2.94
C GLU A 97 -2.50 -15.69 2.82
N GLU A 98 -3.45 -15.04 2.17
CA GLU A 98 -3.65 -13.61 2.15
C GLU A 98 -4.91 -13.25 2.94
N ILE A 99 -4.82 -12.21 3.76
CA ILE A 99 -5.95 -11.69 4.53
C ILE A 99 -6.48 -10.45 3.80
N VAL A 100 -7.78 -10.43 3.54
CA VAL A 100 -8.44 -9.31 2.85
C VAL A 100 -9.58 -8.80 3.72
N LEU A 101 -9.53 -7.53 4.09
CA LEU A 101 -10.57 -6.84 4.85
C LEU A 101 -11.15 -5.72 3.99
N THR A 102 -12.47 -5.69 3.83
CA THR A 102 -13.17 -4.60 3.14
C THR A 102 -14.03 -3.83 4.12
N TYR A 103 -13.84 -2.52 4.17
CA TYR A 103 -14.56 -1.59 5.01
C TYR A 103 -15.33 -0.57 4.18
N THR A 104 -16.37 0.02 4.75
CA THR A 104 -17.11 1.14 4.16
C THR A 104 -17.31 2.29 5.15
N LYS A 105 -17.29 3.53 4.62
CA LYS A 105 -17.56 4.77 5.35
C LYS A 105 -18.00 5.86 4.36
N ASP A 106 -19.16 6.48 4.59
CA ASP A 106 -19.67 7.59 3.78
C ASP A 106 -19.66 7.32 2.26
N GLY A 107 -20.03 6.09 1.87
CA GLY A 107 -20.04 5.65 0.47
C GLY A 107 -18.66 5.25 -0.10
N ARG A 108 -17.56 5.45 0.64
CA ARG A 108 -16.21 4.98 0.28
C ARG A 108 -16.05 3.51 0.64
N TYR A 109 -15.18 2.83 -0.10
CA TYR A 109 -14.75 1.47 0.20
C TYR A 109 -13.25 1.45 0.41
N ALA A 110 -12.80 0.85 1.51
CA ALA A 110 -11.39 0.61 1.79
C ALA A 110 -11.12 -0.90 1.79
N THR A 111 -10.12 -1.34 1.06
CA THR A 111 -9.64 -2.72 1.07
C THR A 111 -8.24 -2.75 1.68
N ILE A 112 -8.06 -3.62 2.67
CA ILE A 112 -6.78 -3.89 3.32
C ILE A 112 -6.40 -5.32 2.97
N GLU A 113 -5.30 -5.47 2.25
CA GLU A 113 -4.69 -6.77 1.93
C GLU A 113 -3.46 -6.93 2.82
N ILE A 114 -3.33 -8.08 3.47
CA ILE A 114 -2.21 -8.40 4.36
C ILE A 114 -1.65 -9.75 3.93
N GLN A 115 -0.37 -9.75 3.58
CA GLN A 115 0.35 -10.94 3.14
C GLN A 115 1.67 -11.07 3.89
N LYS A 116 2.15 -12.30 4.03
CA LYS A 116 3.46 -12.57 4.59
C LYS A 116 4.56 -12.15 3.60
N THR A 117 5.59 -11.47 4.08
CA THR A 117 6.76 -11.15 3.27
C THR A 117 7.76 -12.31 3.29
N ASN A 118 8.30 -12.66 2.12
CA ASN A 118 9.37 -13.65 1.99
C ASN A 118 10.73 -13.00 2.35
N GLY A 119 10.91 -12.63 3.62
CA GLY A 119 12.18 -12.15 4.16
C GLY A 119 12.90 -13.23 4.96
N PRO A 120 14.25 -13.24 5.03
CA PRO A 120 14.97 -14.16 5.90
C PRO A 120 14.59 -13.88 7.36
N SER A 121 13.87 -14.80 8.01
CA SER A 121 13.62 -14.75 9.46
C SER A 121 14.88 -15.20 10.21
N TRP A 122 15.88 -14.32 10.19
CA TRP A 122 17.16 -14.41 10.87
C TRP A 122 17.10 -14.65 12.39
N PHE A 123 15.96 -14.44 13.05
CA PHE A 123 15.87 -14.52 14.51
C PHE A 123 14.50 -14.97 15.04
N GLY A 124 13.85 -15.99 14.46
CA GLY A 124 12.68 -16.65 15.07
C GLY A 124 11.55 -15.74 15.58
N GLY A 125 11.47 -14.51 15.07
CA GLY A 125 10.51 -13.49 15.45
C GLY A 125 9.22 -13.61 14.63
N GLU A 126 8.29 -12.69 14.86
CA GLU A 126 7.12 -12.56 14.01
C GLU A 126 7.54 -12.43 12.55
N SER A 127 6.79 -13.06 11.64
CA SER A 127 7.07 -12.93 10.21
C SER A 127 6.63 -11.55 9.74
N ASP A 128 7.54 -10.79 9.12
CA ASP A 128 7.21 -9.54 8.47
C ASP A 128 6.02 -9.68 7.52
N SER A 129 5.20 -8.65 7.44
CA SER A 129 4.03 -8.58 6.57
C SER A 129 4.15 -7.42 5.60
N GLN A 130 3.61 -7.59 4.41
CA GLN A 130 3.29 -6.50 3.52
C GLN A 130 1.80 -6.21 3.63
N ILE A 131 1.46 -4.93 3.80
CA ILE A 131 0.07 -4.47 3.88
C ILE A 131 -0.17 -3.53 2.71
N ILE A 132 -1.28 -3.73 2.00
CA ILE A 132 -1.73 -2.85 0.92
C ILE A 132 -3.07 -2.28 1.35
N ILE A 133 -3.18 -0.95 1.39
CA ILE A 133 -4.45 -0.27 1.69
C ILE A 133 -4.87 0.49 0.44
N SER A 134 -6.08 0.19 -0.05
CA SER A 134 -6.67 0.83 -1.22
C SER A 134 -8.01 1.45 -0.85
N VAL A 135 -8.24 2.71 -1.19
CA VAL A 135 -9.52 3.40 -0.95
C VAL A 135 -10.12 3.83 -2.28
N VAL A 136 -11.41 3.55 -2.48
CA VAL A 136 -12.19 3.88 -3.66
C VAL A 136 -13.35 4.79 -3.25
N HIS A 137 -13.59 5.85 -4.03
CA HIS A 137 -14.76 6.71 -3.89
C HIS A 137 -15.69 6.53 -5.10
N PRO A 138 -17.01 6.39 -4.91
CA PRO A 138 -17.95 6.14 -6.01
C PRO A 138 -18.00 7.27 -7.05
N SER A 139 -17.61 8.49 -6.65
CA SER A 139 -17.47 9.65 -7.55
C SER A 139 -16.11 9.76 -8.24
N ALA A 140 -15.17 8.84 -8.01
CA ALA A 140 -13.97 8.73 -8.84
C ALA A 140 -14.43 8.30 -10.25
N ILE A 141 -14.14 9.12 -11.25
CA ILE A 141 -14.66 8.97 -12.63
C ILE A 141 -14.42 7.53 -13.11
N GLN A 142 -15.51 6.79 -13.35
CA GLN A 142 -15.52 5.36 -13.70
C GLN A 142 -15.27 5.11 -15.18
N GLU A 143 -15.14 6.14 -16.01
CA GLU A 143 -15.03 5.98 -17.45
C GLU A 143 -13.58 5.71 -17.86
N GLN A 144 -13.21 4.45 -17.82
CA GLN A 144 -11.98 3.91 -18.37
C GLN A 144 -12.22 2.45 -18.75
N ASN A 145 -12.95 2.22 -19.83
CA ASN A 145 -12.70 1.01 -20.58
C ASN A 145 -11.55 1.32 -21.55
N PRO A 146 -10.28 0.99 -21.22
CA PRO A 146 -9.13 1.29 -22.06
C PRO A 146 -9.19 0.59 -23.44
N TYR A 147 -10.07 -0.41 -23.57
CA TYR A 147 -10.33 -1.12 -24.82
C TYR A 147 -11.35 -0.41 -25.72
N LEU A 148 -12.00 0.66 -25.28
CA LEU A 148 -12.90 1.45 -26.15
C LEU A 148 -12.14 2.03 -27.34
N ALA A 149 -10.92 2.54 -27.11
CA ALA A 149 -10.06 3.03 -28.19
C ALA A 149 -9.65 1.90 -29.15
N LEU A 150 -9.47 0.69 -28.64
CA LEU A 150 -9.13 -0.49 -29.45
C LEU A 150 -10.33 -0.95 -30.29
N LYS A 151 -11.55 -0.84 -29.75
CA LYS A 151 -12.78 -1.14 -30.48
C LYS A 151 -13.08 -0.11 -31.58
N GLU A 152 -12.80 1.16 -31.34
CA GLU A 152 -12.98 2.21 -32.34
C GLU A 152 -12.00 2.06 -33.53
N ILE A 153 -10.76 1.60 -33.27
CA ILE A 153 -9.77 1.31 -34.32
C ILE A 153 -10.22 0.13 -35.21
N ASP A 154 -10.71 -0.95 -34.60
CA ASP A 154 -11.24 -2.12 -35.33
C ASP A 154 -12.45 -1.76 -36.22
N ASP A 155 -13.37 -0.93 -35.72
CA ASP A 155 -14.51 -0.44 -36.50
C ASP A 155 -14.09 0.50 -37.65
N ARG A 156 -13.01 1.30 -37.48
CA ARG A 156 -12.49 2.18 -38.54
C ARG A 156 -11.83 1.38 -39.66
N ASP A 157 -11.05 0.35 -39.33
CA ASP A 157 -10.38 -0.49 -40.33
C ASP A 157 -11.39 -1.29 -41.16
N ASN A 158 -12.50 -1.71 -40.56
CA ASN A 158 -13.62 -2.37 -41.26
C ASN A 158 -14.40 -1.44 -42.20
N LEU A 159 -14.39 -0.12 -41.97
CA LEU A 159 -15.06 0.87 -42.82
C LEU A 159 -14.23 1.26 -44.06
N VAL A 160 -12.89 1.15 -43.99
CA VAL A 160 -11.99 1.47 -45.12
C VAL A 160 -12.04 0.39 -46.21
N VAL A 161 -12.40 -0.85 -45.87
CA VAL A 161 -12.47 -1.97 -46.83
C VAL A 161 -13.76 -1.98 -47.65
N LEU A 162 -14.74 -1.14 -47.32
CA LEU A 162 -16.05 -1.11 -47.98
C LEU A 162 -16.23 0.03 -49.00
N SER A 163 -15.16 0.77 -49.33
CA SER A 163 -15.22 1.92 -50.25
C SER A 163 -14.56 1.71 -51.62
N ASP A 164 -14.22 0.48 -52.00
CA ASP A 164 -13.70 0.14 -53.34
C ASP A 164 -14.71 -0.68 -54.18
#